data_AF-A0A946YXY0-F1
#
_entry.id   AF-A0A946YXY0-F1
#
_cell.length_a   1.000
_cell.length_b   1.000
_cell.length_c   1.000
_cell.angle_alpha   90.00
_cell.angle_beta   90.00
_cell.angle_gamma   90.00
#
_symmetry.space_group_name_H-M   'P 1'
#
loop_
_entity.id
_entity.type
_entity.pdbx_description
1 polymer ?
#
loop_
_entity_poly.entity_id
_entity_poly.type
_entity_poly.pdbx_seq_one_letter_code
_entity_poly.pdbx_strand_id
1 'polypeptide(L)'
;LDVYIDKDPGEATGERLLIDGRNAALSDGNGWEYAVTIEGWDSALYVATADGANETKPTMKVVVLGDKAKVIVRLPLDLVGGGDPASWGYAIAVLGQEGFPSSGVRRVRDVSQAAEQFRFGGAAADASHTRIIDLVVQDGGVQENVLSTYVPGAVDELEPDDFAQIPLLVVE
;
A
#
# COMPACT_ATOMS: atom_id res chain seq x y z
N LEU A 1 -2.48 5.44 -5.72
CA LEU A 1 -1.80 4.17 -6.09
C LEU A 1 -0.60 4.08 -5.20
N ASP A 2 -0.42 2.94 -4.55
CA ASP A 2 0.74 2.68 -3.72
C ASP A 2 1.53 1.54 -4.35
N VAL A 3 2.86 1.65 -4.30
CA VAL A 3 3.80 0.61 -4.70
C VAL A 3 4.76 0.39 -3.55
N TYR A 4 4.68 -0.77 -2.90
CA TYR A 4 5.61 -1.21 -1.87
C TYR A 4 6.70 -2.04 -2.54
N ILE A 5 7.94 -1.84 -2.12
CA ILE A 5 9.15 -2.43 -2.71
C ILE A 5 9.90 -3.13 -1.58
N ASP A 6 9.95 -4.45 -1.66
CA ASP A 6 10.78 -5.34 -0.84
C ASP A 6 11.99 -5.73 -1.71
N LYS A 7 13.19 -5.36 -1.28
CA LYS A 7 14.41 -5.54 -2.08
C LYS A 7 15.05 -6.91 -1.88
N ASP A 8 14.69 -7.60 -0.82
CA ASP A 8 15.17 -8.91 -0.43
C ASP A 8 14.01 -9.81 0.03
N PRO A 9 13.06 -10.15 -0.88
CA PRO A 9 11.86 -10.90 -0.50
C PRO A 9 12.20 -12.22 0.17
N GLY A 10 11.56 -12.49 1.30
CA GLY A 10 11.78 -13.69 2.10
C GLY A 10 12.78 -13.53 3.25
N GLU A 11 13.48 -12.39 3.36
CA GLU A 11 14.45 -12.14 4.44
C GLU A 11 13.83 -11.50 5.70
N ALA A 12 12.52 -11.18 5.67
CA ALA A 12 11.78 -10.55 6.77
C ALA A 12 12.41 -9.25 7.30
N THR A 13 13.02 -8.49 6.40
CA THR A 13 13.61 -7.16 6.57
C THR A 13 12.57 -6.07 6.29
N GLY A 14 12.86 -4.82 6.67
CA GLY A 14 11.97 -3.69 6.39
C GLY A 14 10.70 -3.65 7.26
N GLU A 15 9.66 -3.00 6.73
CA GLU A 15 8.36 -2.87 7.40
C GLU A 15 7.33 -3.85 6.87
N ARG A 16 6.55 -4.47 7.76
CA ARG A 16 5.44 -5.35 7.35
C ARG A 16 4.14 -4.60 7.15
N LEU A 17 3.79 -3.73 8.10
CA LEU A 17 2.58 -2.93 8.01
C LEU A 17 2.68 -2.01 6.79
N LEU A 18 1.63 -1.97 5.98
CA LEU A 18 1.50 -0.96 4.93
C LEU A 18 1.28 0.41 5.57
N ILE A 19 1.43 1.48 4.79
CA ILE A 19 1.31 2.86 5.28
C ILE A 19 -0.03 3.04 6.04
N ASP A 20 -0.02 3.87 7.09
CA ASP A 20 -1.17 4.09 7.96
C ASP A 20 -2.51 4.25 7.22
N GLY A 21 -3.50 3.49 7.69
CA GLY A 21 -4.86 3.47 7.16
C GLY A 21 -5.10 2.51 5.99
N ARG A 22 -4.07 1.85 5.44
CA ARG A 22 -4.29 0.74 4.47
C ARG A 22 -4.89 -0.48 5.15
N ASN A 23 -4.61 -0.65 6.45
CA ASN A 23 -5.04 -1.75 7.29
C ASN A 23 -4.69 -3.12 6.68
N ALA A 24 -3.45 -3.25 6.23
CA ALA A 24 -2.92 -4.41 5.56
C ALA A 24 -1.43 -4.54 5.91
N ALA A 25 -0.91 -5.76 5.84
CA ALA A 25 0.50 -6.05 6.04
C ALA A 25 1.01 -6.92 4.91
N LEU A 26 2.31 -6.87 4.61
CA LEU A 26 2.93 -7.90 3.77
C LEU A 26 2.88 -9.25 4.49
N SER A 27 2.68 -10.31 3.70
CA SER A 27 2.65 -11.68 4.19
C SER A 27 3.94 -12.02 4.94
N ASP A 28 3.86 -12.92 5.92
CA ASP A 28 5.00 -13.34 6.74
C ASP A 28 6.24 -13.70 5.92
N GLY A 29 7.42 -13.38 6.46
CA GLY A 29 8.70 -13.51 5.77
C GLY A 29 9.08 -12.36 4.83
N ASN A 30 8.20 -11.39 4.59
CA ASN A 30 8.46 -10.25 3.72
C ASN A 30 8.37 -8.93 4.49
N GLY A 31 8.97 -7.88 3.97
CA GLY A 31 8.81 -6.52 4.48
C GLY A 31 9.42 -5.50 3.52
N TRP A 32 8.78 -4.35 3.37
CA TRP A 32 9.18 -3.37 2.37
C TRP A 32 10.21 -2.39 2.95
N GLU A 33 11.28 -2.10 2.20
CA GLU A 33 12.22 -1.02 2.53
C GLU A 33 11.69 0.33 2.06
N TYR A 34 10.95 0.34 0.95
CA TYR A 34 10.46 1.56 0.31
C TYR A 34 9.00 1.42 -0.12
N ALA A 35 8.24 2.50 0.00
CA ALA A 35 6.91 2.59 -0.60
C ALA A 35 6.71 3.93 -1.30
N VAL A 36 6.08 3.92 -2.46
CA VAL A 36 5.78 5.14 -3.22
C VAL A 36 4.28 5.33 -3.29
N THR A 37 3.79 6.49 -2.82
CA THR A 37 2.40 6.90 -3.04
C THR A 37 2.34 7.82 -4.25
N ILE A 38 1.46 7.49 -5.19
CA ILE A 38 1.19 8.28 -6.39
C ILE A 38 -0.19 8.89 -6.24
N GLU A 39 -0.18 10.19 -5.99
CA GLU A 39 -1.32 11.03 -5.70
C GLU A 39 -1.35 12.21 -6.67
N GLY A 40 -2.53 12.83 -6.85
CA GLY A 40 -2.69 13.93 -7.82
C GLY A 40 -1.92 15.21 -7.46
N TRP A 41 -1.46 15.35 -6.22
CA TRP A 41 -0.83 16.58 -5.73
C TRP A 41 0.22 16.40 -4.64
N ASP A 42 0.23 15.27 -3.89
CA ASP A 42 1.18 15.06 -2.78
C ASP A 42 1.80 13.64 -2.80
N SER A 43 2.35 13.25 -3.95
CA SER A 43 3.08 11.97 -4.07
C SER A 43 4.32 11.96 -3.18
N ALA A 44 4.62 10.82 -2.57
CA ALA A 44 5.72 10.70 -1.60
C ALA A 44 6.47 9.37 -1.72
N LEU A 45 7.70 9.34 -1.19
CA LEU A 45 8.49 8.13 -0.98
C LEU A 45 8.61 7.89 0.53
N TYR A 46 8.16 6.74 0.98
CA TYR A 46 8.31 6.25 2.34
C TYR A 46 9.53 5.35 2.41
N VAL A 47 10.26 5.47 3.51
CA VAL A 47 11.44 4.66 3.80
C VAL A 47 11.22 3.98 5.15
N ALA A 48 11.26 2.65 5.16
CA ALA A 48 11.20 1.85 6.37
C ALA A 48 12.41 2.14 7.28
N THR A 49 12.17 2.14 8.58
CA THR A 49 13.17 2.35 9.63
C THR A 49 12.85 1.44 10.82
N ALA A 50 13.71 1.44 11.84
CA ALA A 50 13.47 0.63 13.04
C ALA A 50 12.24 1.07 13.87
N ASP A 51 11.74 2.30 13.65
CA ASP A 51 10.64 2.92 14.41
C ASP A 51 9.37 3.09 13.55
N GLY A 52 9.23 2.40 12.42
CA GLY A 52 8.16 2.61 11.45
C GLY A 52 8.67 3.16 10.11
N ALA A 53 7.78 3.84 9.38
CA ALA A 53 8.11 4.42 8.08
C ALA A 53 8.18 5.96 8.11
N ASN A 54 9.24 6.51 7.51
CA ASN A 54 9.41 7.94 7.34
C ASN A 54 9.00 8.40 5.94
N GLU A 55 8.15 9.43 5.87
CA GLU A 55 7.78 10.08 4.62
C GLU A 55 8.87 11.05 4.16
N THR A 56 9.26 10.91 2.90
CA THR A 56 10.18 11.81 2.19
C THR A 56 9.53 12.34 0.91
N LYS A 57 9.99 13.50 0.44
CA LYS A 57 9.44 14.17 -0.76
C LYS A 57 10.54 14.44 -1.80
N PRO A 58 11.17 13.39 -2.36
CA PRO A 58 12.15 13.59 -3.43
C PRO A 58 11.46 14.00 -4.73
N THR A 59 12.23 14.56 -5.65
CA THR A 59 11.74 14.84 -7.00
C THR A 59 11.53 13.53 -7.77
N MET A 60 10.27 13.19 -8.02
CA MET A 60 9.86 12.11 -8.93
C MET A 60 9.03 12.68 -10.08
N LYS A 61 9.14 12.08 -11.27
CA LYS A 61 8.38 12.54 -12.43
C LYS A 61 7.15 11.65 -12.63
N VAL A 62 5.97 12.22 -12.47
CA VAL A 62 4.70 11.59 -12.80
C VAL A 62 4.17 12.17 -14.11
N VAL A 63 3.84 11.32 -15.07
CA VAL A 63 3.28 11.69 -16.38
C VAL A 63 1.96 10.96 -16.57
N VAL A 64 0.88 11.70 -16.78
CA VAL A 64 -0.45 11.15 -17.03
C VAL A 64 -0.75 11.22 -18.53
N LEU A 65 -1.11 10.09 -19.11
CA LEU A 65 -1.57 9.94 -20.48
C LEU A 65 -3.01 9.42 -20.44
N GLY A 66 -3.95 10.34 -20.22
CA GLY A 66 -5.37 10.01 -19.98
C GLY A 66 -6.04 9.32 -21.18
N ASP A 67 -5.68 9.74 -22.40
CA ASP A 67 -6.13 9.12 -23.66
C ASP A 67 -5.68 7.65 -23.81
N LYS A 68 -4.67 7.24 -23.04
CA LYS A 68 -4.11 5.89 -23.04
C LYS A 68 -4.36 5.14 -21.73
N ALA A 69 -5.19 5.69 -20.84
CA ALA A 69 -5.43 5.16 -19.50
C ALA A 69 -4.13 4.78 -18.76
N LYS A 70 -3.10 5.64 -18.85
CA LYS A 70 -1.75 5.33 -18.37
C LYS A 70 -1.20 6.43 -17.46
N VAL A 71 -0.63 6.01 -16.34
CA VAL A 71 0.21 6.84 -15.46
C VAL A 71 1.63 6.27 -15.50
N ILE A 72 2.61 7.12 -15.78
CA ILE A 72 4.03 6.75 -15.82
C ILE A 72 4.73 7.48 -14.69
N VAL A 73 5.32 6.72 -13.78
CA VAL A 73 6.15 7.23 -12.69
C VAL A 73 7.60 6.93 -13.01
N ARG A 74 8.48 7.92 -12.88
CA ARG A 74 9.93 7.74 -12.96
C ARG A 74 10.53 8.01 -11.60
N LEU A 75 10.99 6.93 -10.98
CA LEU A 75 11.69 6.93 -9.71
C LEU A 75 13.19 6.68 -9.97
N PRO A 76 14.07 7.65 -9.68
CA PRO A 76 15.51 7.41 -9.70
C PRO A 76 15.91 6.24 -8.79
N LEU A 77 16.70 5.30 -9.31
CA LEU A 77 17.07 4.07 -8.62
C LEU A 77 17.84 4.33 -7.31
N ASP A 78 18.66 5.39 -7.28
CA ASP A 78 19.44 5.76 -6.09
C ASP A 78 18.55 6.19 -4.91
N LEU A 79 17.31 6.65 -5.17
CA LEU A 79 16.36 6.99 -4.09
C LEU A 79 15.86 5.77 -3.33
N VAL A 80 15.91 4.60 -3.96
CA VAL A 80 15.54 3.31 -3.36
C VAL A 80 16.79 2.45 -3.11
N GLY A 81 17.94 3.09 -2.92
CA GLY A 81 19.19 2.45 -2.50
C GLY A 81 19.90 1.63 -3.57
N GLY A 82 19.63 1.84 -4.86
CA GLY A 82 20.30 1.08 -5.94
C GLY A 82 19.88 -0.39 -6.01
N GLY A 83 20.58 -1.21 -6.79
CA GLY A 83 20.34 -2.66 -6.92
C GLY A 83 19.70 -3.06 -8.25
N ASP A 84 19.17 -4.28 -8.32
CA ASP A 84 18.48 -4.81 -9.50
C ASP A 84 16.97 -4.96 -9.24
N PRO A 85 16.11 -4.09 -9.81
CA PRO A 85 14.65 -4.20 -9.68
C PRO A 85 14.07 -5.54 -10.15
N ALA A 86 14.77 -6.29 -11.00
CA ALA A 86 14.32 -7.60 -11.42
C ALA A 86 14.40 -8.66 -10.31
N SER A 87 15.13 -8.40 -9.22
CA SER A 87 15.21 -9.31 -8.07
C SER A 87 14.32 -8.90 -6.89
N TRP A 88 13.53 -7.84 -7.03
CA TRP A 88 12.69 -7.30 -5.94
C TRP A 88 11.29 -7.90 -5.97
N GLY A 89 10.60 -7.78 -4.83
CA GLY A 89 9.19 -8.05 -4.68
C GLY A 89 8.39 -6.76 -4.59
N TYR A 90 7.16 -6.79 -5.10
CA TYR A 90 6.28 -5.63 -5.15
C TYR A 90 4.87 -5.93 -4.66
N ALA A 91 4.31 -5.06 -3.84
CA ALA A 91 2.87 -5.01 -3.61
C ALA A 91 2.29 -3.72 -4.22
N ILE A 92 1.24 -3.83 -5.01
CA ILE A 92 0.67 -2.70 -5.76
C ILE A 92 -0.82 -2.57 -5.44
N ALA A 93 -1.18 -1.49 -4.76
CA ALA A 93 -2.54 -1.26 -4.26
C ALA A 93 -3.16 0.02 -4.85
N VAL A 94 -4.42 -0.06 -5.23
CA VAL A 94 -5.23 1.08 -5.67
C VAL A 94 -6.19 1.48 -4.56
N LEU A 95 -6.13 2.76 -4.19
CA LEU A 95 -6.96 3.39 -3.16
C LEU A 95 -7.49 4.72 -3.69
N GLY A 96 -8.51 5.26 -3.02
CA GLY A 96 -8.95 6.63 -3.27
C GLY A 96 -8.11 7.64 -2.49
N GLN A 97 -7.60 8.65 -3.18
CA GLN A 97 -6.91 9.78 -2.55
C GLN A 97 -7.89 10.62 -1.70
N GLU A 98 -7.47 11.07 -0.51
CA GLU A 98 -8.23 11.91 0.40
C GLU A 98 -7.40 13.09 0.93
N GLY A 99 -7.98 14.30 0.90
CA GLY A 99 -7.34 15.52 1.41
C GLY A 99 -7.65 15.79 2.89
N PHE A 100 -8.73 15.20 3.41
CA PHE A 100 -9.16 15.30 4.81
C PHE A 100 -9.38 13.89 5.40
N PRO A 101 -8.31 13.09 5.53
CA PRO A 101 -8.44 11.72 5.98
C PRO A 101 -8.89 11.66 7.45
N SER A 102 -9.47 10.52 7.82
CA SER A 102 -9.76 10.21 9.22
C SER A 102 -8.48 10.18 10.07
N SER A 103 -8.62 10.32 11.39
CA SER A 103 -7.47 10.29 12.30
C SER A 103 -6.67 8.99 12.14
N GLY A 104 -5.35 9.08 12.10
CA GLY A 104 -4.47 7.92 11.91
C GLY A 104 -4.49 7.33 10.49
N VAL A 105 -5.12 7.99 9.51
CA VAL A 105 -5.17 7.53 8.11
C VAL A 105 -4.33 8.46 7.24
N ARG A 106 -3.42 7.90 6.44
CA ARG A 106 -2.53 8.71 5.59
C ARG A 106 -3.10 8.95 4.20
N ARG A 107 -3.85 10.05 4.05
CA ARG A 107 -4.33 10.59 2.76
C ARG A 107 -5.11 9.61 1.86
N VAL A 108 -5.75 8.61 2.46
CA VAL A 108 -6.64 7.67 1.75
C VAL A 108 -8.08 7.77 2.25
N ARG A 109 -9.00 7.57 1.31
CA ARG A 109 -10.45 7.70 1.52
C ARG A 109 -10.97 6.48 2.27
N ASP A 110 -11.86 6.73 3.24
CA ASP A 110 -12.56 5.67 3.95
C ASP A 110 -13.50 4.88 3.03
N VAL A 111 -13.68 3.60 3.38
CA VAL A 111 -14.74 2.74 2.85
C VAL A 111 -15.76 2.58 3.96
N SER A 112 -16.96 3.11 3.77
CA SER A 112 -18.04 3.01 4.76
C SER A 112 -18.91 1.78 4.50
N GLN A 113 -19.82 1.44 5.41
CA GLN A 113 -20.79 0.37 5.16
C GLN A 113 -21.69 0.71 3.97
N ALA A 114 -22.21 1.94 3.93
CA ALA A 114 -22.96 2.48 2.80
C ALA A 114 -22.09 3.46 2.00
N ALA A 115 -22.28 3.48 0.69
CA ALA A 115 -21.62 4.48 -0.16
C ALA A 115 -22.21 5.86 0.07
N GLU A 116 -21.35 6.89 0.03
CA GLU A 116 -21.75 8.29 0.13
C GLU A 116 -21.12 9.08 -1.03
N GLN A 117 -21.50 10.36 -1.20
CA GLN A 117 -21.02 11.18 -2.31
C GLN A 117 -19.48 11.27 -2.39
N PHE A 118 -18.78 11.20 -1.24
CA PHE A 118 -17.33 11.36 -1.14
C PHE A 118 -16.64 10.20 -0.42
N ARG A 119 -17.32 9.05 -0.25
CA ARG A 119 -16.78 7.85 0.40
C ARG A 119 -17.19 6.60 -0.36
N PHE A 120 -16.33 5.60 -0.38
CA PHE A 120 -16.70 4.28 -0.89
C PHE A 120 -17.65 3.59 0.09
N GLY A 121 -18.34 2.55 -0.40
CA GLY A 121 -19.27 1.75 0.38
C GLY A 121 -18.92 0.26 0.33
N GLY A 122 -19.53 -0.53 1.21
CA GLY A 122 -19.39 -1.99 1.23
C GLY A 122 -18.46 -2.56 2.30
N ALA A 123 -17.90 -1.73 3.18
CA ALA A 123 -17.06 -2.22 4.27
C ALA A 123 -17.88 -2.91 5.38
N ALA A 124 -17.20 -3.73 6.17
CA ALA A 124 -17.71 -4.26 7.42
C ALA A 124 -17.81 -3.17 8.50
N ALA A 125 -18.56 -3.45 9.57
CA ALA A 125 -18.85 -2.52 10.66
C ALA A 125 -17.73 -2.46 11.72
N ASP A 126 -16.48 -2.39 11.30
CA ASP A 126 -15.29 -2.37 12.16
C ASP A 126 -14.25 -1.37 11.66
N ALA A 127 -13.19 -1.13 12.43
CA ALA A 127 -12.16 -0.14 12.11
C ALA A 127 -10.97 -0.71 11.29
N SER A 128 -10.85 -2.03 11.25
CA SER A 128 -9.70 -2.80 10.75
C SER A 128 -9.85 -3.26 9.29
N HIS A 129 -11.03 -3.17 8.69
CA HIS A 129 -11.21 -3.42 7.26
C HIS A 129 -10.26 -2.57 6.41
N THR A 130 -9.89 -3.10 5.24
CA THR A 130 -8.96 -2.42 4.33
C THR A 130 -9.62 -1.24 3.61
N ARG A 131 -8.81 -0.24 3.24
CA ARG A 131 -9.22 0.85 2.32
C ARG A 131 -8.78 0.61 0.87
N ILE A 132 -8.26 -0.58 0.60
CA ILE A 132 -7.75 -1.00 -0.71
C ILE A 132 -8.94 -1.42 -1.57
N ILE A 133 -9.07 -0.81 -2.74
CA ILE A 133 -10.19 -1.07 -3.68
C ILE A 133 -9.79 -2.15 -4.68
N ASP A 134 -8.52 -2.15 -5.06
CA ASP A 134 -7.95 -3.11 -6.01
C ASP A 134 -6.49 -3.40 -5.63
N LEU A 135 -6.07 -4.64 -5.82
CA LEU A 135 -4.74 -5.12 -5.48
C LEU A 135 -4.25 -6.00 -6.63
N VAL A 136 -3.06 -5.72 -7.14
CA VAL A 136 -2.44 -6.61 -8.12
C VAL A 136 -2.01 -7.89 -7.41
N VAL A 137 -2.57 -9.03 -7.82
CA VAL A 137 -2.26 -10.37 -7.32
C VAL A 137 -1.79 -11.25 -8.47
N GLN A 138 -0.86 -12.16 -8.20
CA GLN A 138 -0.30 -13.07 -9.22
C GLN A 138 -1.37 -14.04 -9.74
N ASP A 139 -2.11 -14.65 -8.82
CA ASP A 139 -3.20 -15.56 -9.14
C ASP A 139 -4.53 -14.82 -9.24
N GLY A 140 -5.25 -15.03 -10.34
CA GLY A 140 -6.58 -14.44 -10.52
C GLY A 140 -7.59 -14.98 -9.50
N GLY A 141 -8.53 -14.12 -9.07
CA GLY A 141 -9.67 -14.52 -8.25
C GLY A 141 -9.39 -14.69 -6.75
N VAL A 142 -8.17 -14.43 -6.29
CA VAL A 142 -7.84 -14.54 -4.85
C VAL A 142 -7.92 -13.20 -4.10
N GLN A 143 -8.02 -12.08 -4.83
CA GLN A 143 -8.01 -10.74 -4.23
C GLN A 143 -9.07 -10.55 -3.13
N GLU A 144 -10.30 -11.00 -3.36
CA GLU A 144 -11.38 -10.89 -2.37
C GLU A 144 -10.99 -11.54 -1.04
N ASN A 145 -10.43 -12.75 -1.10
CA ASN A 145 -9.96 -13.46 0.09
C ASN A 145 -8.81 -12.73 0.76
N VAL A 146 -7.82 -12.26 -0.03
CA VAL A 146 -6.65 -11.51 0.49
C VAL A 146 -7.10 -10.27 1.26
N LEU A 147 -7.99 -9.45 0.68
CA LEU A 147 -8.43 -8.20 1.29
C LEU A 147 -9.46 -8.37 2.42
N SER A 148 -10.03 -9.57 2.59
CA SER A 148 -11.06 -9.86 3.60
C SER A 148 -10.56 -10.70 4.78
N THR A 149 -9.34 -11.22 4.73
CA THR A 149 -8.77 -12.05 5.80
C THR A 149 -8.03 -11.17 6.80
N TYR A 150 -8.74 -10.66 7.81
CA TYR A 150 -8.20 -9.88 8.93
C TYR A 150 -9.02 -10.15 10.20
N VAL A 151 -8.49 -9.73 11.35
CA VAL A 151 -9.16 -9.79 12.65
C VAL A 151 -9.88 -8.47 12.91
N PRO A 152 -11.21 -8.47 13.13
CA PRO A 152 -11.93 -7.25 13.50
C PRO A 152 -11.48 -6.72 14.86
N GLY A 153 -11.05 -5.46 14.93
CA GLY A 153 -10.55 -4.87 16.19
C GLY A 153 -10.25 -3.38 16.13
N ALA A 154 -9.80 -2.84 17.26
CA ALA A 154 -9.24 -1.50 17.34
C ALA A 154 -7.83 -1.53 16.73
N VAL A 155 -7.58 -0.67 15.73
CA VAL A 155 -6.37 -0.73 14.89
C VAL A 155 -5.07 -0.59 15.70
N ASP A 156 -5.09 0.16 16.80
CA ASP A 156 -3.95 0.37 17.71
C ASP A 156 -3.67 -0.80 18.66
N GLU A 157 -4.53 -1.83 18.67
CA GLU A 157 -4.36 -3.06 19.44
C GLU A 157 -3.96 -4.27 18.56
N LEU A 158 -3.89 -4.08 17.23
CA LEU A 158 -3.61 -5.14 16.26
C LEU A 158 -2.14 -5.20 15.88
N GLU A 159 -1.65 -6.42 15.67
CA GLU A 159 -0.30 -6.71 15.18
C GLU A 159 -0.33 -6.98 13.66
N PRO A 160 0.82 -7.01 12.96
CA PRO A 160 0.86 -7.20 11.50
C PRO A 160 0.10 -8.43 11.00
N ASP A 161 0.11 -9.53 11.76
CA ASP A 161 -0.57 -10.78 11.39
C ASP A 161 -2.10 -10.72 11.51
N ASP A 162 -2.63 -9.70 12.21
CA ASP A 162 -4.07 -9.49 12.37
C ASP A 162 -4.68 -8.73 11.18
N PHE A 163 -3.87 -8.10 10.34
CA PHE A 163 -4.33 -7.37 9.15
C PHE A 163 -4.44 -8.27 7.91
N ALA A 164 -5.01 -7.73 6.83
CA ALA A 164 -5.00 -8.38 5.52
C ALA A 164 -3.57 -8.67 5.05
N GLN A 165 -3.26 -9.94 4.76
CA GLN A 165 -1.92 -10.41 4.38
C GLN A 165 -1.72 -10.31 2.86
N ILE A 166 -0.96 -9.31 2.43
CA ILE A 166 -0.73 -8.97 1.03
C ILE A 166 0.47 -9.77 0.50
N PRO A 167 0.30 -10.58 -0.55
CA PRO A 167 1.41 -11.28 -1.18
C PRO A 167 2.26 -10.32 -2.01
N LEU A 168 3.55 -10.62 -2.13
CA LEU A 168 4.43 -9.93 -3.07
C LEU A 168 4.32 -10.53 -4.47
N LEU A 169 4.43 -9.64 -5.46
CA LEU A 169 4.70 -9.98 -6.84
C LEU A 169 6.22 -10.03 -7.01
N VAL A 170 6.75 -11.21 -7.29
CA VAL A 170 8.16 -11.39 -7.67
C VAL A 170 8.26 -11.58 -9.18
N VAL A 171 9.31 -11.03 -9.78
CA VAL A 171 9.58 -11.22 -11.21
C VAL A 171 10.27 -12.57 -11.39
N GLU A 172 9.68 -13.46 -12.20
CA GLU A 172 10.28 -14.72 -12.64
C GLU A 172 11.20 -14.56 -13.86
#